data_AF-A0A831RFT8-F1
#
_entry.id   AF-A0A831RFT8-F1
#
_cell.length_a   1.000
_cell.length_b   1.000
_cell.length_c   1.000
_cell.angle_alpha   90.00
_cell.angle_beta   90.00
_cell.angle_gamma   90.00
#
_symmetry.space_group_name_H-M   'P 1'
#
loop_
_entity.id
_entity.type
_entity.pdbx_description
1 polymer ?
#
loop_
_entity_poly.entity_id
_entity_poly.type
_entity_poly.pdbx_seq_one_letter_code
_entity_poly.pdbx_strand_id
1 'polypeptide(L)'
;MMWLKAFHLIFMVTWFAGLFYLPRLFVYHAMADDTISQERFKLMERKLYFGIMTPGMLLTWLFGIWMLREYAWNLYGQQGWLHAKLALLIGLVGYHLA
;
A
#
# COMPACT_ATOMS: atom_id res chain seq x y z
N MET A 1 12.03 9.73 17.06
CA MET A 1 11.75 8.28 17.17
C MET A 1 12.11 7.56 15.87
N MET A 2 13.30 6.94 15.79
CA MET A 2 13.74 6.25 14.56
C MET A 2 12.91 5.00 14.23
N TRP A 3 12.39 4.33 15.27
CA TRP A 3 11.58 3.12 15.13
C TRP A 3 10.26 3.37 14.39
N LEU A 4 9.58 4.50 14.64
CA LEU A 4 8.36 4.88 13.90
C LEU A 4 8.62 5.03 12.40
N LYS A 5 9.74 5.68 12.04
CA LYS A 5 10.17 5.82 10.64
C LYS A 5 10.49 4.47 10.02
N ALA A 6 11.16 3.59 10.77
CA ALA A 6 11.51 2.24 10.31
C ALA A 6 10.24 1.42 10.04
N PHE A 7 9.29 1.35 10.98
CA PHE A 7 8.04 0.63 10.76
C PHE A 7 7.23 1.20 9.60
N HIS A 8 7.08 2.52 9.53
CA HIS A 8 6.40 3.15 8.40
C HIS A 8 7.03 2.76 7.06
N LEU A 9 8.37 2.78 6.97
CA LEU A 9 9.08 2.40 5.74
C LEU A 9 8.89 0.92 5.40
N ILE A 10 9.00 0.03 6.38
CA ILE A 10 8.82 -1.42 6.18
C ILE A 10 7.42 -1.71 5.63
N PHE A 11 6.37 -1.19 6.27
CA PHE A 11 5.00 -1.42 5.82
C PHE A 11 4.73 -0.73 4.48
N MET A 12 5.34 0.43 4.23
CA MET A 12 5.21 1.12 2.94
C MET A 12 5.77 0.25 1.81
N VAL A 13 6.97 -0.33 1.99
CA VAL A 13 7.57 -1.24 1.00
C VAL A 13 6.70 -2.48 0.80
N THR A 14 6.16 -3.07 1.86
CA THR A 14 5.24 -4.21 1.78
C THR A 14 3.98 -3.87 0.98
N TRP A 15 3.37 -2.70 1.24
CA TRP A 15 2.19 -2.24 0.52
C TRP A 15 2.47 -2.00 -0.96
N PHE A 16 3.56 -1.30 -1.28
CA PHE A 16 3.98 -1.03 -2.66
C PHE A 16 4.34 -2.30 -3.42
N ALA A 17 5.01 -3.26 -2.78
CA ALA A 17 5.30 -4.56 -3.38
C ALA A 17 4.02 -5.30 -3.78
N GLY A 18 2.98 -5.25 -2.92
CA GLY A 18 1.66 -5.79 -3.25
C GLY A 18 1.01 -5.09 -4.44
N LEU A 19 1.02 -3.75 -4.46
CA LEU A 19 0.41 -2.94 -5.52
C LEU A 19 1.02 -3.19 -6.91
N PHE A 20 2.33 -3.42 -6.99
CA PHE A 20 2.99 -3.72 -8.26
C PHE A 20 2.90 -5.19 -8.66
N TYR A 21 2.73 -6.10 -7.69
CA TYR A 21 2.66 -7.54 -7.97
C TYR A 21 1.25 -8.00 -8.37
N LEU A 22 0.21 -7.37 -7.85
CA LEU A 22 -1.19 -7.73 -8.11
C LEU A 22 -1.60 -7.62 -9.60
N PRO A 23 -1.30 -6.53 -10.35
CA PRO A 23 -1.69 -6.42 -11.76
C PRO A 23 -1.06 -7.52 -12.63
N ARG A 24 0.17 -7.91 -12.30
CA ARG A 24 0.87 -9.00 -12.99
C ARG A 24 0.17 -10.34 -12.78
N LEU A 25 -0.33 -10.58 -11.58
CA LEU A 25 -1.16 -11.76 -11.26
C LEU A 25 -2.44 -11.76 -12.09
N PHE A 26 -3.13 -10.62 -12.20
CA PHE A 26 -4.34 -10.51 -13.03
C PHE A 26 -4.09 -10.78 -14.51
N VAL A 27 -2.96 -10.33 -15.07
CA VAL A 27 -2.58 -10.65 -16.45
C VAL A 27 -2.40 -12.15 -16.61
N TYR A 28 -1.70 -12.83 -15.69
CA TYR A 28 -1.54 -14.29 -15.77
C TYR A 28 -2.85 -15.05 -15.59
N HIS A 29 -3.76 -14.54 -14.76
CA HIS A 29 -5.10 -15.10 -14.61
C HIS A 29 -5.90 -14.98 -15.91
N ALA A 30 -5.89 -13.80 -16.55
CA ALA A 30 -6.59 -13.57 -17.81
C ALA A 30 -6.04 -14.42 -18.97
N MET A 31 -4.77 -14.82 -18.91
CA MET A 31 -4.13 -15.71 -19.89
C MET A 31 -4.31 -17.21 -19.57
N ALA A 32 -4.89 -17.55 -18.42
CA ALA A 32 -5.07 -18.95 -18.02
C ALA A 32 -6.37 -19.52 -18.60
N ASP A 33 -6.25 -20.53 -19.46
CA ASP A 33 -7.38 -21.23 -20.08
C ASP A 33 -7.89 -22.40 -19.23
N ASP A 34 -7.13 -22.85 -18.22
CA ASP A 34 -7.50 -23.97 -17.37
C ASP A 34 -8.16 -23.54 -16.06
N THR A 35 -9.21 -24.27 -15.67
CA THR A 35 -10.01 -23.98 -14.47
C THR A 35 -9.21 -24.08 -13.18
N ILE A 36 -8.25 -25.01 -13.10
CA ILE A 36 -7.40 -25.23 -11.92
C ILE A 36 -6.47 -24.03 -11.69
N SER A 37 -5.84 -23.50 -12.74
CA SER A 37 -4.96 -22.32 -12.62
C SER A 37 -5.76 -21.07 -12.28
N GLN A 38 -6.96 -20.88 -12.87
CA GLN A 38 -7.82 -19.76 -12.48
C GLN A 38 -8.21 -19.81 -10.99
N GLU A 39 -8.59 -20.97 -10.46
CA GLU A 39 -8.88 -21.11 -9.02
C GLU A 39 -7.67 -20.82 -8.14
N ARG A 40 -6.47 -21.26 -8.56
CA ARG A 40 -5.21 -20.94 -7.87
C ARG A 40 -4.90 -19.44 -7.90
N PHE A 41 -5.07 -18.78 -9.04
CA PHE A 41 -4.84 -17.34 -9.16
C PHE A 41 -5.81 -16.54 -8.30
N LYS A 42 -7.11 -16.89 -8.27
CA LYS A 42 -8.10 -16.28 -7.35
C LYS A 42 -7.66 -16.35 -5.89
N LEU A 43 -7.13 -17.50 -5.46
CA LEU A 43 -6.61 -17.66 -4.09
C LEU A 43 -5.37 -16.82 -3.84
N MET A 44 -4.43 -16.78 -4.79
CA MET A 44 -3.20 -15.97 -4.67
C MET A 44 -3.50 -14.47 -4.62
N GLU A 45 -4.36 -13.98 -5.50
CA GLU A 45 -4.81 -12.58 -5.55
C GLU A 45 -5.48 -12.19 -4.24
N ARG A 46 -6.42 -13.02 -3.75
CA ARG A 46 -7.13 -12.74 -2.50
C ARG A 46 -6.20 -12.75 -1.29
N LYS A 47 -5.28 -13.71 -1.20
CA LYS A 47 -4.30 -13.76 -0.10
C LYS A 47 -3.33 -12.59 -0.16
N LEU A 48 -2.88 -12.19 -1.35
CA LEU A 48 -1.98 -11.06 -1.52
C LEU A 48 -2.68 -9.75 -1.13
N TYR A 49 -3.88 -9.52 -1.66
CA TYR A 49 -4.66 -8.32 -1.40
C TYR A 49 -5.00 -8.20 0.09
N PHE A 50 -5.77 -9.14 0.64
CA PHE A 50 -6.27 -9.05 2.01
C PHE A 50 -5.25 -9.45 3.07
N GLY A 51 -4.31 -10.33 2.75
CA GLY A 51 -3.35 -10.86 3.72
C GLY A 51 -2.09 -10.01 3.88
N ILE A 52 -1.64 -9.34 2.80
CA ILE A 52 -0.36 -8.61 2.81
C ILE A 52 -0.60 -7.13 2.51
N MET A 53 -1.27 -6.83 1.40
CA MET A 53 -1.34 -5.46 0.86
C MET A 53 -2.22 -4.56 1.73
N THR A 54 -3.42 -4.99 2.08
CA THR A 54 -4.36 -4.24 2.93
C THR A 54 -3.83 -3.99 4.35
N PRO A 55 -3.31 -4.99 5.10
CA PRO A 55 -2.71 -4.73 6.41
C PRO A 55 -1.44 -3.90 6.31
N GLY A 56 -0.63 -4.09 5.25
CA GLY A 56 0.52 -3.23 4.95
C GLY A 56 0.11 -1.76 4.81
N MET A 57 -0.90 -1.48 3.98
CA MET A 57 -1.46 -0.13 3.81
C MET A 57 -1.92 0.49 5.12
N LEU A 58 -2.72 -0.26 5.90
CA LEU A 58 -3.26 0.19 7.19
C LEU A 58 -2.15 0.58 8.16
N LEU A 59 -1.11 -0.27 8.28
CA LEU A 59 0.02 0.00 9.16
C LEU A 59 0.86 1.17 8.66
N THR A 60 1.12 1.28 7.36
CA THR A 60 1.79 2.46 6.77
C THR A 60 1.04 3.74 7.10
N TRP A 61 -0.28 3.75 6.97
CA TRP A 61 -1.14 4.88 7.31
C TRP A 61 -1.10 5.21 8.80
N LEU A 62 -1.22 4.20 9.66
CA LEU A 62 -1.19 4.37 11.11
C LEU A 62 0.11 5.04 11.56
N PHE A 63 1.26 4.49 11.16
CA PHE A 63 2.57 5.07 11.49
C PHE A 63 2.80 6.41 10.78
N GLY A 64 2.26 6.60 9.58
CA GLY A 64 2.33 7.86 8.83
C GLY A 64 1.59 9.00 9.53
N ILE A 65 0.35 8.76 9.97
CA ILE A 65 -0.48 9.73 10.72
C ILE A 65 0.14 10.01 12.09
N TRP A 66 0.65 8.98 12.78
CA TRP A 66 1.34 9.18 14.04
C TRP A 66 2.52 10.15 13.87
N MET A 67 3.39 9.89 12.88
CA MET A 67 4.52 10.77 12.57
C MET A 67 4.07 12.17 12.14
N LEU A 68 2.96 12.27 11.39
CA LEU A 68 2.38 13.54 10.97
C LEU A 68 2.01 14.38 12.18
N ARG A 69 1.31 13.80 13.16
CA ARG A 69 0.86 14.48 14.37
C ARG A 69 2.00 14.84 15.32
N GLU A 70 2.99 13.95 15.49
CA GLU A 70 4.08 14.17 16.45
C GLU A 70 5.08 15.25 16.01
N TYR A 71 5.46 15.28 14.72
CA TYR A 71 6.51 16.19 14.27
C TYR A 71 6.24 16.83 12.92
N ALA A 72 5.70 16.09 11.95
CA ALA A 72 5.77 16.56 10.56
C ALA A 72 4.80 17.72 10.29
N TRP A 73 3.68 17.79 11.01
CA TRP A 73 2.75 18.92 10.90
C TRP A 73 3.33 20.22 11.44
N ASN A 74 4.00 20.17 12.59
CA ASN A 74 4.59 21.36 13.21
C ASN A 74 5.79 21.89 12.40
N LEU A 75 6.59 20.98 11.81
CA LEU A 75 7.80 21.36 11.07
C LEU A 75 7.54 21.68 9.59
N TYR A 76 6.60 20.99 8.95
CA TYR A 76 6.41 21.03 7.49
C TYR A 76 4.99 21.40 7.06
N GLY A 77 4.08 21.71 8.00
CA GLY A 77 2.67 22.02 7.71
C GLY A 77 2.47 23.23 6.78
N GLN A 78 3.39 24.19 6.81
CA GLN A 78 3.37 25.34 5.89
C GLN A 78 4.09 25.10 4.55
N GLN A 79 4.74 23.93 4.39
CA GLN A 79 5.42 23.60 3.14
C GLN A 79 4.46 22.88 2.19
N GLY A 80 4.33 23.41 0.97
CA GLY A 80 3.49 22.82 -0.09
C GLY A 80 3.84 21.38 -0.42
N TRP A 81 5.09 20.96 -0.20
CA TRP A 81 5.54 19.57 -0.40
C TRP A 81 4.77 18.55 0.44
N LEU A 82 4.46 18.87 1.70
CA LEU A 82 3.73 17.95 2.58
C LEU A 82 2.29 17.73 2.07
N HIS A 83 1.63 18.81 1.63
CA HIS A 83 0.29 18.75 1.03
C HIS A 83 0.29 17.96 -0.27
N ALA A 84 1.26 18.19 -1.15
CA ALA A 84 1.42 17.42 -2.39
C ALA A 84 1.63 15.91 -2.10
N LYS A 85 2.46 15.59 -1.10
CA LYS A 85 2.69 14.20 -0.69
C LYS A 85 1.42 13.52 -0.17
N LEU A 86 0.64 14.21 0.65
CA LEU A 86 -0.63 13.69 1.16
C LEU A 86 -1.67 13.51 0.05
N ALA A 87 -1.74 14.45 -0.91
CA ALA A 87 -2.62 14.34 -2.06
C ALA A 87 -2.29 13.10 -2.92
N LEU A 88 -1.00 12.88 -3.21
CA LEU A 88 -0.54 11.68 -3.93
C LEU A 88 -0.87 10.40 -3.17
N LEU A 89 -0.72 10.42 -1.85
CA LEU A 89 -1.03 9.27 -0.99
C LEU A 89 -2.53 8.94 -1.00
N ILE A 90 -3.41 9.94 -0.98
CA ILE A 90 -4.86 9.73 -1.15
C ILE A 90 -5.16 9.15 -2.54
N GLY A 91 -4.51 9.66 -3.59
CA GLY A 91 -4.64 9.11 -4.94
C GLY A 91 -4.21 7.63 -5.01
N LEU A 92 -3.13 7.26 -4.33
CA LEU A 92 -2.62 5.89 -4.29
C LEU A 92 -3.55 4.94 -3.52
N VAL A 93 -4.20 5.42 -2.45
CA VAL A 93 -5.26 4.66 -1.76
C VAL A 93 -6.48 4.49 -2.67
N GLY A 94 -6.85 5.53 -3.42
CA GLY A 94 -7.88 5.43 -4.45
C GLY A 94 -7.57 4.34 -5.47
N TYR A 95 -6.32 4.28 -5.95
CA TYR A 95 -5.86 3.23 -6.86
C TYR A 95 -5.85 1.82 -6.22
N HIS A 96 -5.55 1.70 -4.93
CA HIS A 96 -5.61 0.42 -4.23
C HIS A 96 -7.04 -0.12 -4.09
N LEU A 97 -8.02 0.77 -3.94
CA LEU A 97 -9.42 0.44 -3.72
C LEU A 97 -10.23 0.32 -5.03
N ALA A 98 -9.72 0.84 -6.15
CA ALA A 98 -10.32 0.78 -7.47
C ALA A 98 -9.94 -0.52 -8.20
#